data_AF-A0AAV5S5G5-F1
#
_entry.id   AF-A0AAV5S5G5-F1
#
_cell.length_a   1.000
_cell.length_b   1.000
_cell.length_c   1.000
_cell.angle_alpha   90.00
_cell.angle_beta   90.00
_cell.angle_gamma   90.00
#
_symmetry.space_group_name_H-M   'P 1'
#
loop_
_entity.id
_entity.type
_entity.pdbx_description
1 polymer ?
#
loop_
_entity_poly.entity_id
_entity_poly.type
_entity_poly.pdbx_seq_one_letter_code
_entity_poly.pdbx_strand_id
1 'polypeptide(L)'
;MILGNVLLVLLAFFVQREISTWELLDVWPRDKSTLTDARNVLKCCLVLGVPPDTVIAVTTPTPGLELMLVDVPMDMMYYMKQRIFSCANVFGHGLSLSIQNGIDIYGDESLIGDLYDVVETPELLPYLSRQGKVRSEDMEKKIKARRMFKYFLTYLMEDVKPDQCH
;
A
#
# COMPACT_ATOMS: atom_id res chain seq x y z
N MET A 1 1.18 17.99 -33.95
CA MET A 1 -0.18 18.04 -33.35
C MET A 1 -0.66 16.71 -32.75
N ILE A 2 0.18 15.67 -32.57
CA ILE A 2 -0.25 14.37 -32.01
C ILE A 2 0.18 14.20 -30.54
N LEU A 3 1.26 14.85 -30.10
CA LEU A 3 1.74 14.75 -28.71
C LEU A 3 0.77 15.33 -27.66
N GLY A 4 -0.02 16.35 -28.01
CA GLY A 4 -0.93 17.00 -27.06
C GLY A 4 -2.07 16.09 -26.59
N ASN A 5 -2.57 15.22 -27.48
CA ASN A 5 -3.68 14.30 -27.15
C ASN A 5 -3.23 13.09 -26.33
N VAL A 6 -1.99 12.60 -26.52
CA VAL A 6 -1.46 11.48 -25.73
C VAL A 6 -1.23 11.90 -24.28
N LEU A 7 -0.69 13.11 -24.05
CA LEU A 7 -0.49 13.65 -22.71
C LEU A 7 -1.82 13.90 -21.98
N LEU A 8 -2.84 14.40 -22.69
CA LEU A 8 -4.18 14.62 -22.14
C LEU A 8 -4.90 13.30 -21.80
N VAL A 9 -4.72 12.25 -22.61
CA VAL A 9 -5.27 10.92 -22.31
C VAL A 9 -4.55 10.26 -21.15
N LEU A 10 -3.23 10.41 -21.03
CA LEU A 10 -2.47 9.91 -19.88
C LEU A 10 -2.84 10.66 -18.59
N LEU A 11 -2.95 11.98 -18.63
CA LEU A 11 -3.41 12.78 -17.49
C LEU A 11 -4.86 12.45 -17.13
N ALA A 12 -5.76 12.25 -18.10
CA ALA A 12 -7.12 11.79 -17.84
C ALA A 12 -7.15 10.38 -17.24
N PHE A 13 -6.29 9.46 -17.67
CA PHE A 13 -6.15 8.14 -17.06
C PHE A 13 -5.63 8.21 -15.62
N PHE A 14 -4.65 9.08 -15.35
CA PHE A 14 -4.12 9.30 -14.00
C PHE A 14 -5.19 9.94 -13.09
N VAL A 15 -5.86 10.99 -13.54
CA VAL A 15 -6.91 11.71 -12.79
C VAL A 15 -8.16 10.85 -12.58
N GLN A 16 -8.57 10.04 -13.55
CA GLN A 16 -9.73 9.17 -13.43
C GLN A 16 -9.43 7.91 -12.60
N ARG A 17 -8.18 7.42 -12.62
CA ARG A 17 -7.69 6.40 -11.67
C ARG A 17 -7.64 6.97 -10.25
N GLU A 18 -7.20 8.22 -10.09
CA GLU A 18 -7.19 8.95 -8.82
C GLU A 18 -8.59 9.16 -8.25
N ILE A 19 -9.58 9.66 -8.98
CA ILE A 19 -10.93 9.87 -8.42
C ILE A 19 -11.59 8.54 -7.98
N SER A 20 -11.26 7.42 -8.64
CA SER A 20 -11.77 6.08 -8.26
C SER A 20 -11.14 5.50 -7.00
N THR A 21 -9.89 5.87 -6.64
CA THR A 21 -9.17 5.28 -5.50
C THR A 21 -9.68 5.79 -4.14
N TRP A 22 -10.36 6.93 -4.07
CA TRP A 22 -10.82 7.56 -2.82
C TRP A 22 -12.14 7.00 -2.28
N GLU A 23 -13.10 6.72 -3.16
CA GLU A 23 -14.35 6.06 -2.77
C GLU A 23 -14.11 4.60 -2.35
N LEU A 24 -13.02 3.99 -2.87
CA LEU A 24 -12.62 2.63 -2.56
C LEU A 24 -12.17 2.43 -1.10
N LEU A 25 -11.58 3.43 -0.43
CA LEU A 25 -11.10 3.28 0.96
C LEU A 25 -12.24 2.97 1.96
N ASP A 26 -13.45 3.49 1.73
CA ASP A 26 -14.62 3.16 2.55
C ASP A 26 -15.25 1.80 2.17
N VAL A 27 -15.08 1.38 0.90
CA VAL A 27 -15.60 0.12 0.35
C VAL A 27 -14.68 -1.07 0.63
N TRP A 28 -13.43 -0.84 1.05
CA TRP A 28 -12.50 -1.93 1.32
C TRP A 28 -13.05 -2.86 2.40
N PRO A 29 -13.11 -4.18 2.13
CA PRO A 29 -13.71 -5.14 3.02
C PRO A 29 -13.03 -5.10 4.39
N ARG A 30 -13.86 -5.23 5.42
CA ARG A 30 -13.48 -5.06 6.82
C ARG A 30 -13.79 -6.35 7.56
N ASP A 31 -13.00 -7.38 7.32
CA ASP A 31 -13.04 -8.58 8.13
C ASP A 31 -11.89 -8.58 9.14
N LYS A 32 -11.89 -9.58 10.04
CA LYS A 32 -10.81 -9.76 11.04
C LYS A 32 -9.64 -10.58 10.47
N SER A 33 -9.66 -10.90 9.18
CA SER A 33 -8.65 -11.75 8.56
C SER A 33 -7.37 -10.96 8.28
N THR A 34 -6.24 -11.64 8.44
CA THR A 34 -4.93 -11.07 8.11
C THR A 34 -4.73 -10.89 6.61
N LEU A 35 -5.45 -11.66 5.78
CA LEU A 35 -5.41 -11.57 4.33
C LEU A 35 -6.06 -10.28 3.82
N THR A 36 -7.24 -9.92 4.34
CA THR A 36 -7.89 -8.66 4.00
C THR A 36 -7.09 -7.46 4.52
N ASP A 37 -6.54 -7.55 5.74
CA ASP A 37 -5.64 -6.52 6.29
C ASP A 37 -4.41 -6.33 5.39
N ALA A 38 -3.73 -7.42 4.98
CA ALA A 38 -2.58 -7.37 4.08
C ALA A 38 -2.94 -6.79 2.71
N ARG A 39 -4.04 -7.22 2.11
CA ARG A 39 -4.50 -6.68 0.82
C ARG A 39 -4.77 -5.18 0.91
N ASN A 40 -5.40 -4.72 1.98
CA ASN A 40 -5.68 -3.30 2.18
C ASN A 40 -4.38 -2.50 2.42
N VAL A 41 -3.38 -3.07 3.09
CA VAL A 41 -2.04 -2.46 3.21
C VAL A 41 -1.39 -2.30 1.84
N LEU A 42 -1.35 -3.37 1.04
CA LEU A 42 -0.72 -3.34 -0.29
C LEU A 42 -1.42 -2.37 -1.24
N LYS A 43 -2.76 -2.35 -1.24
CA LYS A 43 -3.54 -1.35 -1.99
C LYS A 43 -3.24 0.08 -1.55
N CYS A 44 -3.15 0.31 -0.25
CA CYS A 44 -2.77 1.63 0.28
C CYS A 44 -1.35 2.01 -0.18
N CYS A 45 -0.40 1.07 -0.20
CA CYS A 45 0.95 1.32 -0.66
C CYS A 45 0.98 1.79 -2.12
N LEU A 46 0.22 1.13 -3.01
CA LEU A 46 0.07 1.56 -4.41
C LEU A 46 -0.51 2.98 -4.51
N VAL A 47 -1.54 3.30 -3.73
CA VAL A 47 -2.16 4.65 -3.71
C VAL A 47 -1.18 5.71 -3.22
N LEU A 48 -0.35 5.39 -2.23
CA LEU A 48 0.70 6.29 -1.74
C LEU A 48 1.93 6.35 -2.66
N GLY A 49 1.91 5.74 -3.84
CA GLY A 49 3.01 5.79 -4.80
C GLY A 49 4.23 4.98 -4.38
N VAL A 50 4.04 3.90 -3.62
CA VAL A 50 5.06 2.84 -3.53
C VAL A 50 5.20 2.20 -4.92
N PRO A 51 6.43 1.97 -5.42
CA PRO A 51 6.63 1.47 -6.77
C PRO A 51 5.87 0.14 -7.04
N PRO A 52 5.17 0.00 -8.17
CA PRO A 52 4.36 -1.19 -8.46
C PRO A 52 5.19 -2.47 -8.63
N ASP A 53 6.47 -2.32 -8.99
CA ASP A 53 7.49 -3.36 -9.13
C ASP A 53 8.15 -3.75 -7.80
N THR A 54 7.70 -3.19 -6.67
CA THR A 54 8.12 -3.62 -5.33
C THR A 54 7.85 -5.10 -5.17
N VAL A 55 8.88 -5.89 -4.90
CA VAL A 55 8.76 -7.34 -4.76
C VAL A 55 8.15 -7.67 -3.41
N ILE A 56 7.19 -8.58 -3.40
CA ILE A 56 6.50 -9.06 -2.20
C ILE A 56 6.97 -10.47 -1.90
N ALA A 57 7.40 -10.68 -0.66
CA ALA A 57 7.78 -11.98 -0.14
C ALA A 57 7.01 -12.30 1.16
N VAL A 58 6.98 -13.58 1.52
CA VAL A 58 6.55 -14.02 2.85
C VAL A 58 7.71 -14.69 3.58
N THR A 59 7.92 -14.28 4.83
CA THR A 59 8.91 -14.89 5.72
C THR A 59 8.38 -16.14 6.38
N THR A 60 9.13 -17.22 6.37
CA THR A 60 8.89 -18.43 7.16
C THR A 60 9.85 -18.46 8.37
N PRO A 61 9.58 -19.19 9.46
CA PRO A 61 8.40 -20.00 9.76
C PRO A 61 7.20 -19.18 10.25
N THR A 62 7.38 -17.89 10.56
CA THR A 62 6.30 -17.02 11.06
C THR A 62 5.82 -16.14 9.90
N PRO A 63 4.73 -16.51 9.19
CA PRO A 63 4.33 -15.85 7.95
C PRO A 63 4.05 -14.38 8.19
N GLY A 64 4.96 -13.54 7.71
CA GLY A 64 4.89 -12.09 7.69
C GLY A 64 5.09 -11.58 6.27
N LEU A 65 4.56 -10.40 6.01
CA LEU A 65 4.64 -9.75 4.72
C LEU A 65 5.97 -8.98 4.62
N GLU A 66 6.68 -9.15 3.53
CA GLU A 66 7.94 -8.46 3.27
C GLU A 66 7.87 -7.72 1.95
N LEU A 67 8.25 -6.44 1.98
CA LEU A 67 8.29 -5.57 0.82
C LEU A 67 9.74 -5.23 0.50
N MET A 68 10.20 -5.66 -0.66
CA MET A 68 11.53 -5.44 -1.19
C MET A 68 11.47 -4.32 -2.22
N LEU A 69 11.91 -3.13 -1.84
CA LEU A 69 11.92 -1.95 -2.69
C LEU A 69 13.10 -2.04 -3.67
N VAL A 70 12.79 -2.28 -4.94
CA VAL A 70 13.79 -2.46 -6.01
C VAL A 70 14.16 -1.10 -6.60
N ASP A 71 15.46 -0.86 -6.80
CA ASP A 71 15.99 0.35 -7.45
C ASP A 71 15.55 1.69 -6.84
N VAL A 72 15.11 1.69 -5.58
CA VAL A 72 14.74 2.92 -4.86
C VAL A 72 15.99 3.58 -4.26
N PRO A 73 16.28 4.84 -4.63
CA PRO A 73 17.40 5.58 -4.04
C PRO A 73 17.32 5.66 -2.50
N MET A 74 18.47 5.58 -1.83
CA MET A 74 18.54 5.55 -0.36
C MET A 74 17.89 6.77 0.33
N ASP A 75 17.94 7.93 -0.31
CA ASP A 75 17.29 9.17 0.13
C ASP A 75 15.75 9.09 0.00
N MET A 76 15.22 8.38 -0.99
CA MET A 76 13.78 8.11 -1.12
C MET A 76 13.29 6.95 -0.25
N MET A 77 14.18 6.02 0.11
CA MET A 77 13.88 4.83 0.91
C MET A 77 13.19 5.17 2.23
N TYR A 78 13.65 6.22 2.91
CA TYR A 78 13.06 6.67 4.17
C TYR A 78 11.60 7.09 3.99
N TYR A 79 11.30 7.87 2.96
CA TYR A 79 9.94 8.32 2.65
C TYR A 79 9.02 7.16 2.27
N MET A 80 9.52 6.19 1.49
CA MET A 80 8.75 5.01 1.11
C MET A 80 8.43 4.14 2.32
N LYS A 81 9.42 3.90 3.20
CA LYS A 81 9.20 3.19 4.46
C LYS A 81 8.14 3.87 5.32
N GLN A 82 8.16 5.19 5.45
CA GLN A 82 7.14 5.92 6.18
C GLN A 82 5.73 5.70 5.61
N ARG A 83 5.58 5.80 4.28
CA ARG A 83 4.29 5.55 3.60
C ARG A 83 3.77 4.14 3.85
N ILE A 84 4.62 3.13 3.70
CA ILE A 84 4.28 1.72 3.96
C ILE A 84 3.86 1.54 5.44
N PHE A 85 4.61 2.10 6.39
CA PHE A 85 4.25 2.03 7.80
C PHE A 85 2.95 2.77 8.12
N SER A 86 2.66 3.90 7.48
CA SER A 86 1.36 4.57 7.59
C SER A 86 0.23 3.67 7.12
N CYS A 87 0.39 3.01 5.96
CA CYS A 87 -0.59 2.03 5.47
C CYS A 87 -0.77 0.85 6.43
N ALA A 88 0.30 0.30 6.97
CA ALA A 88 0.25 -0.81 7.94
C ALA A 88 -0.40 -0.39 9.27
N ASN A 89 -0.11 0.81 9.75
CA ASN A 89 -0.73 1.35 10.96
C ASN A 89 -2.23 1.51 10.80
N VAL A 90 -2.66 1.93 9.62
CA VAL A 90 -4.06 2.12 9.27
C VAL A 90 -4.73 0.77 9.04
N PHE A 91 -4.24 -0.05 8.10
CA PHE A 91 -4.92 -1.26 7.61
C PHE A 91 -4.35 -2.58 8.16
N GLY A 92 -3.04 -2.69 8.37
CA GLY A 92 -2.32 -3.92 8.71
C GLY A 92 -2.38 -4.30 10.19
N HIS A 93 -3.58 -4.45 10.76
CA HIS A 93 -3.70 -4.70 12.19
C HIS A 93 -3.08 -6.05 12.59
N GLY A 94 -2.04 -6.02 13.42
CA GLY A 94 -1.33 -7.23 13.85
C GLY A 94 -0.65 -7.98 12.70
N LEU A 95 -0.48 -7.35 11.54
CA LEU A 95 0.27 -7.92 10.43
C LEU A 95 1.77 -7.80 10.72
N SER A 96 2.51 -8.90 10.60
CA SER A 96 3.98 -8.84 10.60
C SER A 96 4.44 -8.24 9.27
N LEU A 97 5.23 -7.16 9.32
CA LEU A 97 5.68 -6.43 8.14
C LEU A 97 7.18 -6.13 8.20
N SER A 98 7.90 -6.46 7.15
CA SER A 98 9.32 -6.11 6.93
C SER A 98 9.47 -5.30 5.64
N ILE A 99 10.47 -4.40 5.61
CA ILE A 99 10.75 -3.57 4.43
C ILE A 99 12.26 -3.56 4.17
N GLN A 100 12.66 -4.13 3.04
CA GLN A 100 14.05 -4.21 2.59
C GLN A 100 14.30 -3.28 1.40
N ASN A 101 15.58 -2.95 1.19
CA ASN A 101 16.05 -2.28 -0.02
C ASN A 101 16.77 -3.30 -0.88
N GLY A 102 16.41 -3.41 -2.15
CA GLY A 102 16.89 -4.47 -3.04
C GLY A 102 16.20 -5.81 -2.80
N ILE A 103 16.58 -6.78 -3.62
CA ILE A 103 16.05 -8.15 -3.62
C ILE A 103 17.15 -9.05 -3.03
N ASP A 104 17.27 -9.05 -1.70
CA ASP A 104 18.13 -9.98 -0.98
C ASP A 104 17.25 -11.06 -0.35
N ILE A 105 17.07 -12.18 -1.06
CA ILE A 105 16.23 -13.28 -0.59
C ILE A 105 17.03 -14.12 0.41
N TYR A 106 16.70 -14.03 1.69
CA TYR A 106 17.27 -14.92 2.71
C TYR A 106 16.45 -16.20 2.79
N GLY A 107 17.11 -17.34 3.06
CA GLY A 107 16.58 -18.69 2.78
C GLY A 107 15.21 -19.09 3.36
N ASP A 108 14.65 -18.31 4.27
CA ASP A 108 13.31 -18.51 4.81
C ASP A 108 12.23 -17.67 4.10
N GLU A 109 12.58 -16.87 3.11
CA GLU A 109 11.69 -16.00 2.35
C GLU A 109 11.17 -16.70 1.07
N SER A 110 9.87 -16.63 0.85
CA SER A 110 9.22 -17.11 -0.38
C SER A 110 8.66 -15.94 -1.16
N LEU A 111 9.19 -15.70 -2.37
CA LEU A 111 8.66 -14.68 -3.26
C LEU A 111 7.24 -15.01 -3.70
N ILE A 112 6.38 -13.99 -3.69
CA ILE A 112 4.99 -14.09 -4.11
C ILE A 112 4.83 -13.52 -5.53
N GLY A 113 5.39 -12.33 -5.77
CA GLY A 113 5.20 -11.54 -6.98
C GLY A 113 5.54 -10.08 -6.73
N ASP A 114 5.21 -9.19 -7.66
CA ASP A 114 5.32 -7.75 -7.43
C ASP A 114 4.05 -7.17 -6.77
N LEU A 115 4.15 -5.93 -6.31
CA LEU A 115 3.08 -5.26 -5.58
C LEU A 115 1.81 -5.14 -6.43
N TYR A 116 1.93 -4.87 -7.71
CA TYR A 116 0.79 -4.73 -8.61
C TYR A 116 0.07 -6.07 -8.80
N ASP A 117 0.82 -7.12 -9.14
CA ASP A 117 0.31 -8.47 -9.37
C ASP A 117 -0.39 -9.03 -8.13
N VAL A 118 0.20 -8.84 -6.95
CA VAL A 118 -0.36 -9.32 -5.68
C VAL A 118 -1.63 -8.57 -5.29
N VAL A 119 -1.77 -7.30 -5.66
CA VAL A 119 -3.01 -6.53 -5.43
C VAL A 119 -4.14 -6.97 -6.36
N GLU A 120 -3.81 -7.22 -7.64
CA GLU A 120 -4.76 -7.66 -8.67
C GLU A 120 -5.14 -9.14 -8.54
N THR A 121 -4.25 -9.98 -7.98
CA THR A 121 -4.43 -11.43 -7.82
C THR A 121 -4.34 -11.83 -6.34
N PRO A 122 -5.40 -11.66 -5.54
CA PRO A 122 -5.37 -11.88 -4.09
C PRO A 122 -5.06 -13.32 -3.67
N GLU A 123 -5.29 -14.29 -4.56
CA GLU A 123 -5.01 -15.71 -4.33
C GLU A 123 -3.52 -16.00 -4.14
N LEU A 124 -2.65 -15.08 -4.56
CA LEU A 124 -1.21 -15.17 -4.35
C LEU A 124 -0.80 -14.95 -2.88
N LEU A 125 -1.62 -14.24 -2.09
CA LEU A 125 -1.32 -14.02 -0.68
C LEU A 125 -1.57 -15.30 0.14
N PRO A 126 -0.52 -15.88 0.75
CA PRO A 126 -0.71 -17.03 1.61
C PRO A 126 -1.34 -16.60 2.95
N TYR A 127 -1.61 -17.57 3.81
CA TYR A 127 -2.01 -17.27 5.18
C TYR A 127 -0.90 -16.49 5.92
N LEU A 128 -1.26 -15.35 6.52
CA LEU A 128 -0.35 -14.52 7.30
C LEU A 128 -0.66 -14.61 8.78
N SER A 129 0.39 -14.70 9.59
CA SER A 129 0.28 -14.77 11.05
C SER A 129 -0.03 -13.41 11.64
N ARG A 130 -0.81 -13.40 12.73
CA ARG A 130 -1.12 -12.18 13.48
C ARG A 130 -0.18 -12.04 14.67
N GLN A 131 0.56 -10.95 14.75
CA GLN A 131 1.36 -10.59 15.92
C GLN A 131 0.44 -10.07 17.03
N GLY A 132 0.08 -10.96 17.97
CA GLY A 132 -0.56 -10.61 19.24
C GLY A 132 -2.10 -10.64 19.28
N LYS A 133 -2.64 -10.56 20.51
CA LYS A 133 -4.09 -10.45 20.77
C LYS A 133 -4.54 -9.01 20.54
N VAL A 134 -5.52 -8.84 19.67
CA VAL A 134 -6.20 -7.56 19.41
C VAL A 134 -6.98 -7.13 20.65
N ARG A 135 -6.62 -5.99 21.25
CA ARG A 135 -7.48 -5.32 22.25
C ARG A 135 -8.53 -4.48 21.54
N SER A 136 -9.76 -4.47 22.06
CA SER A 136 -10.88 -3.71 21.49
C SER A 136 -10.62 -2.20 21.44
N GLU A 137 -9.88 -1.66 22.41
CA GLU A 137 -9.51 -0.24 22.47
C GLU A 137 -8.57 0.18 21.33
N ASP A 138 -7.70 -0.72 20.87
CA ASP A 138 -6.79 -0.45 19.75
C ASP A 138 -7.54 -0.41 18.41
N MET A 139 -8.64 -1.15 18.31
CA MET A 139 -9.52 -1.10 17.13
C MET A 139 -10.19 0.27 16.98
N GLU A 140 -10.70 0.86 18.06
CA GLU A 140 -11.37 2.17 17.99
C GLU A 140 -10.39 3.30 17.63
N LYS A 141 -9.19 3.29 18.23
CA LYS A 141 -8.11 4.22 17.85
C LYS A 141 -7.73 4.08 16.38
N LYS A 142 -7.65 2.87 15.85
CA LYS A 142 -7.34 2.62 14.44
C LYS A 142 -8.48 3.03 13.52
N ILE A 143 -9.75 2.87 13.92
CA ILE A 143 -10.90 3.41 13.18
C ILE A 143 -10.81 4.94 13.08
N LYS A 144 -10.44 5.61 14.16
CA LYS A 144 -10.22 7.07 14.15
C LYS A 144 -9.03 7.46 13.27
N ALA A 145 -7.91 6.74 13.38
CA ALA A 145 -6.73 6.94 12.54
C ALA A 145 -7.04 6.77 11.05
N ARG A 146 -7.86 5.77 10.68
CA ARG A 146 -8.36 5.55 9.30
C ARG A 146 -9.17 6.72 8.78
N ARG A 147 -10.08 7.28 9.59
CA ARG A 147 -10.85 8.47 9.21
C ARG A 147 -9.94 9.69 9.00
N MET A 148 -8.99 9.90 9.90
CA MET A 148 -8.01 10.99 9.77
C MET A 148 -7.11 10.82 8.55
N PHE A 149 -6.69 9.58 8.28
CA PHE A 149 -5.88 9.25 7.11
C PHE A 149 -6.63 9.51 5.80
N LYS A 150 -7.92 9.19 5.74
CA LYS A 150 -8.80 9.59 4.63
C LYS A 150 -8.76 11.11 4.42
N TYR A 151 -9.03 11.90 5.47
CA TYR A 151 -9.00 13.37 5.37
C TYR A 151 -7.63 13.92 4.97
N PHE A 152 -6.55 13.36 5.52
CA PHE A 152 -5.18 13.74 5.16
C PHE A 152 -4.88 13.50 3.69
N LEU A 153 -5.30 12.36 3.15
CA LEU A 153 -5.10 12.09 1.73
C LEU A 153 -5.98 12.93 0.82
N THR A 154 -7.23 13.20 1.22
CA THR A 154 -8.09 14.17 0.52
C THR A 154 -7.40 15.54 0.46
N TYR A 155 -6.83 16.01 1.57
CA TYR A 155 -6.14 17.29 1.65
C TYR A 155 -4.88 17.34 0.77
N LEU A 156 -4.01 16.32 0.83
CA LEU A 156 -2.78 16.27 0.04
C LEU A 156 -3.02 16.35 -1.47
N MET A 157 -4.18 15.89 -1.94
CA MET A 157 -4.50 15.88 -3.36
C MET A 157 -5.35 17.06 -3.81
N GLU A 158 -6.13 17.69 -2.91
CA GLU A 158 -6.81 18.96 -3.22
C GLU A 158 -5.81 20.10 -3.47
N ASP A 159 -4.60 20.03 -2.89
CA ASP A 159 -3.49 20.93 -3.20
C ASP A 159 -2.84 20.65 -4.57
N VAL A 160 -3.13 19.51 -5.21
CA VAL A 160 -2.73 19.19 -6.58
C VAL A 160 -3.88 19.54 -7.53
N LYS A 161 -4.32 20.80 -7.51
CA LYS A 161 -5.18 21.30 -8.59
C LYS A 161 -4.33 21.52 -9.84
N PRO A 162 -4.69 20.92 -11.00
CA PRO A 162 -3.93 21.05 -12.24
C PRO A 162 -3.86 22.51 -12.76
N ASP A 163 -4.67 23.41 -12.21
CA ASP A 163 -4.74 24.82 -12.62
C ASP A 163 -3.63 25.70 -12.02
N GLN A 164 -2.69 25.16 -11.22
CA GLN A 164 -1.58 25.93 -10.63
C GLN A 164 -0.18 25.55 -11.16
N CYS A 165 -0.08 24.69 -12.16
CA CYS A 165 1.17 24.52 -12.93
C CYS A 165 1.26 25.61 -14.01
N HIS A 166 1.73 26.80 -13.62
CA HIS A 166 2.19 27.84 -14.55
C HIS A 166 3.64 27.62 -14.97
#